data_AF-A0A6N9P236-F1
#
_entry.id   AF-A0A6N9P236-F1
#
_cell.length_a   1.000
_cell.length_b   1.000
_cell.length_c   1.000
_cell.angle_alpha   90.00
_cell.angle_beta   90.00
_cell.angle_gamma   90.00
#
_symmetry.space_group_name_H-M   'P 1'
#
loop_
_entity.id
_entity.type
_entity.pdbx_description
1 polymer ?
#
loop_
_entity_poly.entity_id
_entity_poly.type
_entity_poly.pdbx_seq_one_letter_code
_entity_poly.pdbx_strand_id
1 'polypeptide(L)'
;MDCEREVNVPVVCTLDWCNTRMSVIQAGNAAVPYKRCITEFPNIAQMYFQSIGAHVQIDVISGSSEAFVPALYDCCVDCVETGGTLMRNNLVEKAIIMESQMVLIARNQTEELLPFCTRVQQALTNI
;
A
#
# COMPACT_ATOMS: atom_id res chain seq x y z
N MET A 1 7.85 0.97 11.07
CA MET A 1 6.66 0.28 11.59
C MET A 1 6.05 -0.50 10.45
N ASP A 2 5.69 -1.76 10.66
CA ASP A 2 4.81 -2.50 9.74
C ASP A 2 3.38 -2.08 10.08
N CYS A 3 2.79 -1.23 9.24
CA CYS A 3 1.49 -0.62 9.49
C CYS A 3 0.36 -1.65 9.45
N GLU A 4 0.43 -2.64 8.56
CA GLU A 4 -0.61 -3.65 8.43
C GLU A 4 -0.56 -4.66 9.59
N ARG A 5 0.64 -5.02 10.06
CA ARG A 5 0.76 -5.92 11.23
C ARG A 5 0.70 -5.21 12.57
N GLU A 6 0.73 -3.88 12.58
CA GLU A 6 0.84 -3.05 13.78
C GLU A 6 2.06 -3.40 14.64
N VAL A 7 3.17 -3.82 14.01
CA VAL A 7 4.40 -4.22 14.70
C VAL A 7 5.50 -3.20 14.45
N ASN A 8 6.21 -2.82 15.51
CA ASN A 8 7.43 -2.05 15.36
C ASN A 8 8.58 -2.98 14.93
N VAL A 9 9.17 -2.70 13.77
CA VAL A 9 10.29 -3.46 13.20
C VAL A 9 11.54 -2.58 13.17
N PRO A 10 12.71 -3.06 13.61
CA PRO A 10 13.95 -2.29 13.54
C PRO A 10 14.34 -2.05 12.07
N VAL A 11 14.19 -0.81 11.64
CA VAL A 11 14.63 -0.37 10.31
C VAL A 11 16.11 -0.05 10.38
N VAL A 12 16.87 -0.60 9.44
CA VAL A 12 18.31 -0.35 9.29
C VAL A 12 18.55 0.88 8.41
N CYS A 13 17.94 0.90 7.23
CA CYS A 13 18.06 1.99 6.26
C CYS A 13 16.86 2.00 5.29
N THR A 14 16.57 3.15 4.69
CA THR A 14 15.68 3.29 3.53
C THR A 14 16.48 3.00 2.25
N LEU A 15 15.84 2.45 1.22
CA LEU A 15 16.49 2.12 -0.04
C LEU A 15 16.16 3.10 -1.18
N ASP A 16 15.28 4.07 -0.94
CA ASP A 16 14.83 5.12 -1.89
C ASP A 16 14.51 4.58 -3.29
N TRP A 17 13.99 3.36 -3.36
CA TRP A 17 13.67 2.60 -4.56
C TRP A 17 12.28 2.00 -4.45
N CYS A 18 11.55 1.93 -5.56
CA CYS A 18 10.15 1.47 -5.62
C CYS A 18 9.24 2.22 -4.63
N ASN A 19 9.24 3.55 -4.73
CA ASN A 19 8.32 4.37 -3.94
C ASN A 19 6.89 4.10 -4.42
N THR A 20 6.05 3.64 -3.50
CA THR A 20 4.65 3.32 -3.75
C THR A 20 3.79 4.09 -2.77
N ARG A 21 2.48 4.06 -3.00
CA ARG A 21 1.51 4.65 -2.09
C ARG A 21 0.38 3.67 -1.86
N MET A 22 -0.08 3.59 -0.63
CA MET A 22 -1.31 2.89 -0.31
C MET A 22 -2.49 3.80 -0.60
N SER A 23 -3.40 3.35 -1.47
CA SER A 23 -4.49 4.18 -1.95
C SER A 23 -5.84 3.47 -1.88
N VAL A 24 -6.90 4.25 -1.70
CA VAL A 24 -8.25 3.81 -1.98
C VAL A 24 -8.50 3.94 -3.47
N ILE A 25 -8.86 2.83 -4.09
CA ILE A 25 -9.04 2.69 -5.53
C ILE A 25 -10.51 2.42 -5.82
N GLN A 26 -11.06 3.10 -6.82
CA GLN A 26 -12.47 2.98 -7.22
C GLN A 26 -12.64 3.25 -8.72
N ALA A 27 -13.78 2.86 -9.30
CA ALA A 27 -14.16 3.26 -10.65
C ALA A 27 -14.17 4.79 -10.81
N GLY A 28 -13.63 5.27 -11.95
CA GLY A 28 -13.44 6.72 -12.19
C GLY A 28 -14.70 7.56 -12.01
N ASN A 29 -15.84 7.07 -12.49
CA ASN A 29 -17.14 7.75 -12.47
C ASN A 29 -17.97 7.52 -11.20
N ALA A 30 -17.51 6.67 -10.27
CA ALA A 30 -18.30 6.37 -9.08
C ALA A 30 -18.27 7.53 -8.07
N ALA A 31 -19.45 7.77 -7.48
CA ALA A 31 -19.62 8.71 -6.38
C ALA A 31 -19.26 8.04 -5.04
N VAL A 32 -18.72 8.82 -4.12
CA VAL A 32 -18.62 8.48 -2.70
C VAL A 32 -20.08 8.40 -2.18
N PRO A 33 -20.52 7.31 -1.50
CA PRO A 33 -19.78 6.59 -0.45
C PRO A 33 -19.30 5.18 -0.79
N TYR A 34 -18.26 4.75 -0.06
CA TYR A 34 -17.80 3.36 0.00
C TYR A 34 -18.72 2.55 0.91
N LYS A 35 -19.21 1.39 0.47
CA LYS A 35 -19.96 0.46 1.34
C LYS A 35 -19.26 -0.87 1.51
N ARG A 36 -18.60 -1.36 0.45
CA ARG A 36 -17.87 -2.63 0.43
C ARG A 36 -16.47 -2.41 -0.14
N CYS A 37 -15.46 -2.75 0.66
CA CYS A 37 -14.06 -2.71 0.31
C CYS A 37 -13.48 -4.13 0.29
N ILE A 38 -12.67 -4.43 -0.72
CA ILE A 38 -11.86 -5.66 -0.78
C ILE A 38 -10.38 -5.30 -0.74
N THR A 39 -9.57 -5.99 0.07
CA THR A 39 -8.15 -5.64 0.23
C THR A 39 -7.31 -6.78 0.81
N GLU A 40 -6.00 -6.75 0.59
CA GLU A 40 -5.02 -7.55 1.34
C GLU A 40 -4.59 -6.87 2.65
N PHE A 41 -5.00 -5.62 2.86
CA PHE A 41 -4.56 -4.73 3.94
C PHE A 41 -5.74 -4.29 4.83
N PRO A 42 -6.43 -5.24 5.51
CA PRO A 42 -7.63 -4.94 6.29
C PRO A 42 -7.40 -3.92 7.41
N ASN A 43 -6.25 -3.92 8.07
CA ASN A 43 -5.99 -2.99 9.18
C ASN A 43 -5.77 -1.57 8.65
N ILE A 44 -4.97 -1.40 7.59
CA ILE A 44 -4.80 -0.11 6.91
C ILE A 44 -6.14 0.43 6.39
N ALA A 45 -6.94 -0.42 5.74
CA ALA A 45 -8.26 -0.04 5.25
C ALA A 45 -9.19 0.37 6.39
N GLN A 46 -9.22 -0.39 7.49
CA GLN A 46 -10.02 -0.09 8.66
C GLN A 46 -9.63 1.25 9.29
N MET A 47 -8.33 1.50 9.48
CA MET A 47 -7.82 2.77 9.98
C MET A 47 -8.27 3.95 9.11
N TYR A 48 -8.14 3.83 7.79
CA TYR A 48 -8.55 4.86 6.86
C TYR A 48 -10.07 5.14 6.96
N PHE A 49 -10.93 4.13 6.84
CA PHE A 49 -12.38 4.34 6.84
C PHE A 49 -12.88 4.87 8.19
N GLN A 50 -12.30 4.42 9.30
CA GLN A 50 -12.57 4.99 10.63
C GLN A 50 -12.18 6.47 10.70
N SER A 51 -11.02 6.86 10.16
CA SER A 51 -10.55 8.26 10.18
C SER A 51 -11.48 9.24 9.48
N ILE A 52 -12.23 8.77 8.46
CA ILE A 52 -13.19 9.59 7.72
C ILE A 52 -14.65 9.38 8.17
N GLY A 53 -14.87 8.59 9.24
CA GLY A 53 -16.20 8.28 9.78
C GLY A 53 -17.08 7.44 8.85
N ALA A 54 -16.49 6.67 7.92
CA ALA A 54 -17.22 5.84 6.98
C ALA A 54 -17.42 4.42 7.53
N HIS A 55 -18.66 3.92 7.48
CA HIS A 55 -18.97 2.54 7.81
C HIS A 55 -18.88 1.67 6.55
N VAL A 56 -17.81 0.89 6.44
CA VAL A 56 -17.49 0.08 5.26
C VAL A 56 -17.30 -1.38 5.67
N GLN A 57 -17.96 -2.30 4.97
CA GLN A 57 -17.68 -3.74 5.07
C GLN A 57 -16.35 -4.02 4.37
N ILE A 58 -15.40 -4.62 5.08
CA ILE A 58 -14.06 -4.96 4.56
C ILE A 58 -13.96 -6.48 4.46
N ASP A 59 -13.76 -6.97 3.24
CA ASP A 59 -13.50 -8.38 2.96
C ASP A 59 -12.03 -8.56 2.52
N VAL A 60 -11.39 -9.64 2.98
CA VAL A 60 -9.96 -9.91 2.73
C VAL A 60 -9.77 -10.80 1.52
N ILE A 61 -8.77 -10.49 0.69
CA ILE A 61 -8.33 -11.32 -0.44
C ILE A 61 -6.80 -11.45 -0.44
N SER A 62 -6.26 -12.31 -1.30
CA SER A 62 -4.85 -12.31 -1.69
C SER A 62 -4.73 -12.04 -3.19
N GLY A 63 -3.99 -11.01 -3.57
CA GLY A 63 -3.78 -10.56 -4.94
C GLY A 63 -5.00 -9.95 -5.64
N SER A 64 -4.71 -9.09 -6.61
CA SER A 64 -5.65 -8.61 -7.63
C SER A 64 -6.97 -8.04 -7.10
N SER A 65 -6.92 -7.29 -6.00
CA SER A 65 -8.09 -6.68 -5.37
C SER A 65 -8.86 -5.77 -6.33
N GLU A 66 -8.16 -5.10 -7.23
CA GLU A 66 -8.69 -4.17 -8.23
C GLU A 66 -9.58 -4.85 -9.27
N ALA A 67 -9.38 -6.15 -9.54
CA ALA A 67 -10.18 -6.91 -10.51
C ALA A 67 -11.65 -7.07 -10.09
N PHE A 68 -11.95 -6.88 -8.80
CA PHE A 68 -13.28 -7.00 -8.24
C PHE A 68 -14.06 -5.67 -8.24
N VAL A 69 -13.41 -4.56 -8.61
CA VAL A 69 -13.97 -3.22 -8.60
C VAL A 69 -14.29 -2.78 -10.03
N PRO A 70 -15.50 -2.26 -10.34
CA PRO A 70 -16.65 -2.07 -9.46
C PRO A 70 -17.62 -3.27 -9.43
N ALA A 71 -17.27 -4.40 -10.07
CA ALA A 71 -18.21 -5.47 -10.37
C ALA A 71 -18.84 -6.11 -9.12
N LEU A 72 -18.05 -6.29 -8.06
CA LEU A 72 -18.47 -6.93 -6.81
C LEU A 72 -18.28 -6.04 -5.59
N TYR A 73 -17.36 -5.07 -5.65
CA TYR A 73 -17.02 -4.17 -4.54
C TYR A 73 -16.98 -2.72 -5.02
N ASP A 74 -17.26 -1.78 -4.11
CA ASP A 74 -17.30 -0.36 -4.43
C ASP A 74 -15.88 0.24 -4.55
N CYS A 75 -14.94 -0.30 -3.78
CA CYS A 75 -13.54 0.09 -3.79
C CYS A 75 -12.62 -1.06 -3.36
N CYS A 76 -11.32 -0.87 -3.59
CA CYS A 76 -10.28 -1.64 -2.94
C CYS A 76 -9.26 -0.71 -2.29
N VAL A 77 -8.45 -1.26 -1.39
CA VAL A 77 -7.30 -0.59 -0.80
C VAL A 77 -6.07 -1.38 -1.25
N ASP A 78 -5.19 -0.76 -2.02
CA ASP A 78 -4.02 -1.45 -2.59
C ASP A 78 -2.81 -0.51 -2.79
N CYS A 79 -1.63 -1.11 -2.99
CA CYS A 79 -0.39 -0.43 -3.31
C CYS A 79 -0.39 0.03 -4.77
N VAL A 80 -0.08 1.31 -4.98
CA VAL A 80 0.00 1.92 -6.31
C VAL A 80 1.39 2.51 -6.52
N GLU A 81 2.05 2.14 -7.62
CA GLU A 81 3.31 2.73 -8.05
C GLU A 81 3.04 3.82 -9.10
N THR A 82 2.95 3.43 -10.38
CA THR A 82 2.68 4.35 -11.50
C THR A 82 1.20 4.57 -11.77
N GLY A 83 0.33 3.70 -11.26
CA GLY A 83 -1.12 3.72 -11.55
C GLY A 83 -1.50 3.15 -12.92
N GLY A 84 -0.54 2.65 -13.72
CA GLY A 84 -0.82 2.15 -15.08
C GLY A 84 -1.81 0.98 -15.15
N THR A 85 -1.86 0.12 -14.13
CA THR A 85 -2.87 -0.96 -14.03
C THR A 85 -4.26 -0.40 -13.78
N LEU A 86 -4.39 0.63 -12.95
CA LEU A 86 -5.68 1.25 -12.64
C LEU A 86 -6.28 1.90 -13.90
N MET A 87 -5.46 2.64 -14.64
CA MET A 87 -5.86 3.30 -15.89
C MET A 87 -6.42 2.31 -16.92
N ARG A 88 -5.78 1.13 -17.07
CA ARG A 88 -6.24 0.09 -18.00
C ARG A 88 -7.61 -0.49 -17.63
N ASN A 89 -8.00 -0.40 -16.36
CA ASN A 89 -9.26 -0.91 -15.82
C ASN A 89 -10.29 0.19 -15.53
N ASN A 90 -10.08 1.43 -16.01
CA ASN A 90 -10.94 2.59 -15.71
C ASN A 90 -11.10 2.88 -14.20
N LEU A 91 -10.07 2.53 -13.42
CA LEU A 91 -9.99 2.80 -11.99
C LEU A 91 -9.12 4.03 -11.74
N VAL A 92 -9.38 4.69 -10.62
CA VAL A 92 -8.66 5.87 -10.16
C VAL A 92 -8.37 5.76 -8.68
N GLU A 93 -7.31 6.40 -8.24
CA GLU A 93 -7.04 6.63 -6.83
C GLU A 93 -7.95 7.76 -6.34
N LYS A 94 -8.88 7.43 -5.42
CA LYS A 94 -9.78 8.43 -4.81
C LYS A 94 -9.14 9.13 -3.62
N ALA A 95 -8.25 8.43 -2.92
CA ALA A 95 -7.49 8.97 -1.80
C ALA A 95 -6.17 8.22 -1.65
N ILE A 96 -5.12 8.94 -1.30
CA ILE A 96 -3.86 8.37 -0.84
C ILE A 96 -3.94 8.26 0.67
N ILE A 97 -3.75 7.05 1.20
CA ILE A 97 -3.78 6.75 2.63
C ILE A 97 -2.42 7.06 3.26
N MET A 98 -1.35 6.57 2.63
CA MET A 98 0.03 6.80 3.06
C MET A 98 1.02 6.55 1.93
N GLU A 99 2.18 7.20 2.02
CA GLU A 99 3.35 6.85 1.20
C GLU A 99 4.03 5.60 1.78
N SER A 100 4.59 4.78 0.91
CA SER A 100 5.28 3.53 1.23
C SER A 100 6.67 3.52 0.59
N GLN A 101 7.65 3.15 1.38
CA GLN A 101 9.06 3.11 0.98
C GLN A 101 9.65 1.73 1.24
N MET A 102 10.57 1.32 0.38
CA MET A 102 11.34 0.10 0.61
C MET A 102 12.40 0.35 1.69
N VAL A 103 12.43 -0.54 2.68
CA VAL A 103 13.36 -0.47 3.81
C VAL A 103 14.07 -1.80 4.02
N LEU A 104 15.32 -1.75 4.49
CA LEU A 104 16.00 -2.91 5.02
C LEU A 104 15.67 -3.06 6.50
N ILE A 105 15.19 -4.24 6.89
CA ILE A 105 14.94 -4.61 8.29
C ILE A 105 15.92 -5.68 8.75
N ALA A 106 16.35 -5.62 10.01
CA ALA A 106 17.20 -6.64 10.61
C ALA A 106 16.85 -6.82 12.09
N ARG A 107 16.87 -8.08 12.56
CA ARG A 107 16.63 -8.38 13.97
C ARG A 107 17.72 -7.81 14.87
N ASN A 108 18.98 -8.00 14.47
CA ASN A 108 20.14 -7.54 15.23
C ASN A 108 20.87 -6.48 14.41
N GLN A 109 21.10 -5.30 14.97
CA GLN A 109 21.85 -4.24 14.31
C GLN A 109 23.35 -4.43 14.56
N THR A 110 24.05 -5.02 13.59
CA THR A 110 25.50 -5.20 13.61
C THR A 110 26.19 -4.12 12.77
N GLU A 111 27.46 -3.84 13.06
CA GLU A 111 28.26 -2.83 12.34
C GLU A 111 28.38 -3.11 10.84
N GLU A 112 28.28 -4.38 10.42
CA GLU A 112 28.35 -4.79 9.01
C GLU A 112 27.13 -4.39 8.17
N LEU A 113 26.00 -4.08 8.81
CA LEU A 113 24.76 -3.73 8.12
C LEU A 113 24.84 -2.38 7.42
N LEU A 114 25.59 -1.42 7.97
CA LEU A 114 25.70 -0.10 7.36
C LEU A 114 26.47 -0.17 6.02
N PRO A 115 27.67 -0.79 5.93
CA PRO A 115 28.32 -1.05 4.66
C PRO A 115 27.45 -1.86 3.68
N PHE A 116 26.65 -2.82 4.17
CA PHE A 116 25.72 -3.57 3.33
C PHE A 116 24.62 -2.69 2.75
N CYS A 117 23.96 -1.87 3.58
CA CYS A 117 22.97 -0.87 3.15
C CYS A 117 23.52 0.02 2.03
N THR A 118 24.73 0.56 2.20
CA THR A 118 25.35 1.42 1.18
C THR A 118 25.55 0.69 -0.14
N ARG A 119 26.01 -0.57 -0.11
CA ARG A 119 26.18 -1.37 -1.34
C ARG A 119 24.85 -1.64 -2.04
N VAL A 120 23.80 -1.93 -1.28
CA VAL A 120 22.45 -2.15 -1.84
C VAL A 120 21.92 -0.86 -2.47
N GLN A 121 21.98 0.27 -1.76
CA GLN A 121 21.54 1.57 -2.29
C GLN A 121 22.28 1.97 -3.59
N GLN A 122 23.61 1.77 -3.62
CA GLN A 122 24.41 2.00 -4.82
C GLN A 122 24.01 1.09 -5.98
N ALA A 123 23.75 -0.19 -5.71
CA ALA A 123 23.30 -1.12 -6.75
C ALA A 123 21.94 -0.73 -7.33
N LEU A 124 21.00 -0.30 -6.49
CA LEU A 124 19.66 0.12 -6.90
C LEU A 124 19.63 1.42 -7.71
N THR A 125 20.62 2.30 -7.51
CA THR A 125 20.73 3.56 -8.28
C THR A 125 21.19 3.31 -9.74
N ASN A 126 21.73 2.13 -10.04
CA ASN A 126 22.30 1.77 -11.34
C ASN A 126 21.37 0.88 -12.20
N ILE A 127 20.09 0.74 -11.81
CA ILE A 127 19.05 0.00 -12.52
C ILE A 127 18.07 0.99 -13.13
#